data_AF-A0A5S9MAE9-F1
#
_entry.id   AF-A0A5S9MAE9-F1
#
_cell.length_a   1.000
_cell.length_b   1.000
_cell.length_c   1.000
_cell.angle_alpha   90.00
_cell.angle_beta   90.00
_cell.angle_gamma   90.00
#
_symmetry.space_group_name_H-M   'P 1'
#
loop_
_entity.id
_entity.type
_entity.pdbx_description
1 polymer ?
#
loop_
_entity_poly.entity_id
_entity_poly.type
_entity_poly.pdbx_seq_one_letter_code
_entity_poly.pdbx_strand_id
1 'polypeptide(L)'
;MDKLVDTLKTDFTGLSFLNLVDFDALYGHRRDPEGYGKALEEFDARLPEVFDLLKEDDLLVITADHGNDPVHHGTDHTREYVPLIAYSKKASGSK
;
A
#
# COMPACT_ATOMS: atom_id res chain seq x y z
N MET A 1 3.94 -6.27 -5.62
CA MET A 1 3.67 -7.16 -4.47
C MET A 1 4.65 -8.32 -4.35
N ASP A 2 4.97 -9.04 -5.43
CA ASP A 2 5.86 -10.23 -5.36
C ASP A 2 7.20 -9.97 -4.66
N LYS A 3 7.83 -8.82 -4.90
CA LYS A 3 9.09 -8.46 -4.24
C LYS A 3 8.96 -8.19 -2.76
N LEU A 4 7.82 -7.70 -2.28
CA LEU A 4 7.55 -7.62 -0.84
C LEU A 4 7.49 -9.02 -0.24
N VAL A 5 6.77 -9.94 -0.89
CA VAL A 5 6.68 -11.34 -0.48
C VAL A 5 8.05 -12.01 -0.44
N ASP A 6 8.91 -11.75 -1.42
CA ASP A 6 10.30 -12.24 -1.43
C ASP A 6 11.07 -11.70 -0.20
N THR A 7 10.90 -10.42 0.16
CA THR A 7 11.54 -9.87 1.37
C THR A 7 11.02 -10.50 2.67
N LEU A 8 9.72 -10.79 2.78
CA LEU A 8 9.14 -11.43 3.96
C LEU A 8 9.68 -12.85 4.20
N LYS A 9 10.15 -13.52 3.14
CA LYS A 9 10.77 -14.86 3.20
C LYS A 9 12.27 -14.81 3.50
N THR A 10 12.87 -13.62 3.50
CA THR A 10 14.31 -13.43 3.75
C THR A 10 14.56 -13.22 5.24
N ASP A 11 15.65 -13.77 5.78
CA ASP A 11 16.07 -13.50 7.15
C ASP A 11 16.85 -12.18 7.20
N PHE A 12 16.23 -11.12 7.72
CA PHE A 12 16.85 -9.82 7.90
C PHE A 12 16.28 -9.09 9.12
N THR A 13 17.03 -8.12 9.63
CA THR A 13 16.57 -7.18 10.64
C THR A 13 16.79 -5.77 10.11
N GLY A 14 15.70 -5.01 9.95
CA GLY A 14 15.76 -3.67 9.35
C GLY A 14 14.43 -3.26 8.74
N LEU A 15 14.49 -2.56 7.61
CA LEU A 15 13.34 -2.02 6.91
C LEU A 15 13.26 -2.57 5.48
N SER A 16 12.16 -3.22 5.14
CA SER A 16 11.73 -3.42 3.75
C SER A 16 10.79 -2.27 3.39
N PHE A 17 11.17 -1.45 2.40
CA PHE A 17 10.39 -0.27 2.00
C PHE A 17 9.99 -0.38 0.53
N LEU A 18 8.69 -0.54 0.29
CA LEU A 18 8.08 -0.66 -1.03
C LEU A 18 7.31 0.62 -1.40
N ASN A 19 7.41 1.03 -2.67
CA ASN A 19 6.49 1.98 -3.29
C ASN A 19 5.71 1.27 -4.43
N LEU A 20 4.38 1.47 -4.47
CA LEU A 20 3.48 0.96 -5.51
C LEU A 20 3.06 2.12 -6.41
N VAL A 21 3.83 2.36 -7.47
CA VAL A 21 3.76 3.61 -8.26
C VAL A 21 2.59 3.67 -9.25
N ASP A 22 1.99 2.53 -9.63
CA ASP A 22 1.00 2.48 -10.70
C ASP A 22 -0.24 3.35 -10.40
N PHE A 23 -0.65 3.43 -9.13
CA PHE A 23 -1.72 4.33 -8.66
C PHE A 23 -1.55 5.77 -9.16
N ASP A 24 -0.32 6.26 -9.13
CA ASP A 24 0.02 7.61 -9.56
C ASP A 24 0.25 7.69 -11.09
N ALA A 25 1.19 6.89 -11.59
CA ALA A 25 1.71 7.02 -12.95
C ALA A 25 0.74 6.52 -14.04
N LEU A 26 -0.07 5.50 -13.73
CA LEU A 26 -0.99 4.89 -14.69
C LEU A 26 -2.42 5.38 -14.54
N TYR A 27 -2.85 5.79 -13.34
CA TYR A 27 -4.26 6.08 -13.06
C TYR A 27 -4.52 7.51 -12.58
N GLY A 28 -3.79 7.99 -11.57
CA GLY A 28 -3.96 9.34 -11.01
C GLY A 28 -3.71 10.45 -12.04
N HIS A 29 -2.50 10.51 -12.59
CA HIS A 29 -2.13 11.51 -13.61
C HIS A 29 -2.96 11.41 -14.89
N ARG A 30 -3.54 10.24 -15.18
CA ARG A 30 -4.38 9.99 -16.37
C ARG A 30 -5.86 10.23 -16.14
N ARG A 31 -6.26 10.57 -14.90
CA ARG A 31 -7.65 10.79 -14.50
C ARG A 31 -8.55 9.61 -14.89
N ASP A 32 -8.08 8.40 -14.58
CA ASP A 32 -8.78 7.14 -14.85
C ASP A 32 -9.31 6.52 -13.54
N PRO A 33 -10.53 6.88 -13.09
CA PRO A 33 -11.08 6.36 -11.84
C PRO A 33 -11.39 4.86 -11.89
N GLU A 34 -11.74 4.31 -13.06
CA GLU A 34 -12.03 2.88 -13.20
C GLU A 34 -10.75 2.05 -13.10
N GLY A 35 -9.67 2.48 -13.76
CA GLY A 35 -8.36 1.86 -13.64
C GLY A 35 -7.80 1.97 -12.23
N TYR A 36 -7.92 3.13 -11.59
CA TYR A 36 -7.49 3.34 -10.21
C TYR A 36 -8.22 2.39 -9.25
N GLY A 37 -9.56 2.29 -9.37
CA GLY A 37 -10.37 1.40 -8.55
C GLY A 37 -9.95 -0.08 -8.70
N LYS A 38 -9.78 -0.55 -9.95
CA LYS A 38 -9.32 -1.92 -10.21
C LYS A 38 -7.93 -2.19 -9.62
N ALA A 39 -6.99 -1.26 -9.76
CA ALA A 39 -5.67 -1.40 -9.19
C ALA A 39 -5.70 -1.49 -7.65
N LEU A 40 -6.61 -0.76 -6.99
CA LEU A 40 -6.81 -0.86 -5.54
C LEU A 40 -7.35 -2.23 -5.13
N GLU A 41 -8.30 -2.77 -5.88
CA GLU A 41 -8.84 -4.13 -5.67
C GLU A 41 -7.77 -5.22 -5.89
N GLU A 42 -6.95 -5.08 -6.93
CA GLU A 42 -5.83 -5.99 -7.22
C GLU A 42 -4.76 -5.96 -6.11
N PHE A 43 -4.48 -4.78 -5.56
CA PHE A 43 -3.61 -4.63 -4.39
C PHE A 43 -4.21 -5.29 -3.14
N ASP A 44 -5.48 -5.01 -2.84
CA ASP A 44 -6.18 -5.58 -1.68
C ASP A 44 -6.21 -7.11 -1.73
N ALA A 45 -6.48 -7.69 -2.90
CA ALA A 45 -6.48 -9.14 -3.13
C ALA A 45 -5.13 -9.81 -2.81
N ARG A 46 -4.02 -9.05 -2.79
CA ARG A 46 -2.67 -9.55 -2.44
C ARG A 46 -2.31 -9.41 -0.96
N LEU A 47 -3.08 -8.67 -0.16
CA LEU A 47 -2.82 -8.47 1.27
C LEU A 47 -2.94 -9.76 2.12
N PRO A 48 -3.86 -10.70 1.86
CA PRO A 48 -3.93 -11.94 2.64
C PRO A 48 -2.60 -12.73 2.64
N GLU A 49 -1.92 -12.81 1.50
CA GLU A 49 -0.60 -13.45 1.39
C GLU A 49 0.45 -12.78 2.29
N VAL A 50 0.41 -11.44 2.37
CA VAL A 50 1.29 -10.67 3.26
C VAL A 50 0.98 -10.97 4.72
N PHE A 51 -0.30 -10.97 5.11
CA PHE A 51 -0.71 -11.23 6.49
C PHE A 51 -0.31 -12.63 6.98
N ASP A 52 -0.42 -13.63 6.11
CA ASP A 52 -0.03 -15.00 6.44
C ASP A 52 1.48 -15.11 6.72
N LEU A 53 2.30 -14.38 5.95
CA LEU A 53 3.77 -14.43 6.03
C LEU A 53 4.39 -13.60 7.15
N LEU A 54 3.71 -12.58 7.67
CA LEU A 54 4.23 -11.76 8.78
C LEU A 54 4.55 -12.62 10.02
N LYS A 55 5.66 -12.34 10.69
CA LYS A 55 6.00 -12.93 11.98
C LYS A 55 5.37 -12.11 13.13
N GLU A 56 5.43 -12.67 14.34
CA GLU A 56 4.91 -12.03 15.55
C GLU A 56 5.63 -10.72 15.91
N ASP A 57 6.88 -10.56 15.49
CA ASP A 57 7.73 -9.39 15.73
C ASP A 57 7.78 -8.41 14.55
N ASP A 58 7.07 -8.69 13.45
CA ASP A 58 6.99 -7.79 12.30
C ASP A 58 5.94 -6.68 12.51
N LEU A 59 6.19 -5.52 11.91
CA LEU A 59 5.27 -4.39 11.80
C LEU A 59 5.05 -4.06 10.32
N LEU A 60 3.81 -4.18 9.85
CA LEU A 60 3.38 -3.68 8.55
C LEU A 60 2.81 -2.27 8.72
N VAL A 61 3.31 -1.32 7.93
CA VAL A 61 2.78 0.04 7.83
C VAL A 61 2.39 0.32 6.39
N ILE A 62 1.14 0.72 6.17
CA ILE A 62 0.61 1.13 4.86
C ILE A 62 0.25 2.61 4.94
N THR A 63 0.76 3.39 3.98
CA THR A 63 0.50 4.83 3.85
C THR A 63 0.59 5.25 2.38
N ALA A 64 0.10 6.46 2.09
CA ALA A 64 0.43 7.22 0.88
C ALA A 64 1.38 8.38 1.23
N ASP A 65 1.90 9.06 0.20
CA ASP A 65 2.76 10.23 0.31
C ASP A 65 2.06 11.53 -0.12
N HIS A 66 1.06 11.45 -0.99
CA HIS A 66 0.15 12.53 -1.38
C HIS A 66 -1.17 11.98 -1.94
N GLY A 67 -2.07 12.88 -2.38
CA GLY A 67 -3.25 12.53 -3.17
C GLY A 67 -2.96 12.64 -4.68
N ASN A 68 -3.73 11.92 -5.47
CA ASN A 68 -3.82 12.13 -6.92
C ASN A 68 -5.22 11.74 -7.42
N ASP A 69 -6.22 12.53 -7.01
CA ASP A 69 -7.65 12.28 -7.27
C ASP A 69 -7.95 12.11 -8.79
N PRO A 70 -8.40 10.93 -9.26
CA PRO A 70 -8.59 10.65 -10.67
C PRO A 70 -9.79 11.37 -11.29
N VAL A 71 -10.61 12.09 -10.51
CA VAL A 71 -11.69 12.94 -11.05
C VAL A 71 -11.42 14.43 -10.87
N HIS A 72 -10.24 14.79 -10.34
CA HIS A 72 -9.83 16.18 -10.22
C HIS A 72 -9.49 16.80 -11.59
N HIS A 73 -9.55 18.13 -11.67
CA HIS A 73 -9.14 18.85 -12.87
C HIS A 73 -7.61 18.84 -13.05
N GLY A 74 -7.15 19.13 -14.27
CA GLY A 74 -5.72 19.10 -14.61
C GLY A 74 -5.13 17.69 -14.50
N THR A 75 -3.81 17.61 -14.39
CA THR A 75 -3.07 16.33 -14.35
C THR A 75 -2.07 16.28 -13.20
N ASP A 76 -2.07 17.24 -12.28
CA ASP A 76 -1.12 17.28 -11.15
C ASP A 76 -1.73 16.64 -9.89
N HIS A 77 -0.89 16.41 -8.88
CA HIS A 77 -1.27 15.84 -7.60
C HIS A 77 -2.27 16.73 -6.83
N THR A 78 -2.96 16.12 -5.87
CA THR A 78 -3.87 16.79 -4.94
C THR A 78 -3.30 16.81 -3.52
N ARG A 79 -3.54 17.90 -2.80
CA ARG A 79 -3.07 18.06 -1.41
C ARG A 79 -4.06 17.43 -0.44
N GLU A 80 -3.79 16.20 -0.05
CA GLU A 80 -4.70 15.40 0.79
C GLU A 80 -4.01 14.89 2.05
N TYR A 81 -4.82 14.54 3.06
CA TYR A 81 -4.37 13.66 4.12
C TYR A 81 -4.12 12.25 3.56
N VAL A 82 -3.19 11.52 4.15
CA VAL A 82 -2.87 10.15 3.75
C VAL A 82 -3.38 9.18 4.80
N PRO A 83 -3.86 7.98 4.40
CA PRO A 83 -4.19 6.93 5.36
C PRO A 83 -2.92 6.46 6.06
N LEU A 84 -3.05 6.04 7.32
CA LEU A 84 -2.00 5.33 8.05
C LEU A 84 -2.61 4.10 8.71
N ILE A 85 -2.20 2.92 8.26
CA ILE A 85 -2.59 1.65 8.85
C ILE A 85 -1.33 0.97 9.38
N ALA A 86 -1.32 0.66 10.67
CA ALA A 86 -0.25 -0.08 11.32
C ALA A 86 -0.80 -1.40 11.86
N TYR A 87 -0.20 -2.51 11.45
CA TYR A 87 -0.63 -3.86 11.79
C TYR A 87 0.56 -4.72 12.23
N SER A 88 0.36 -5.50 13.29
CA SER A 88 1.30 -6.52 13.76
C SER A 88 0.49 -7.68 14.35
N LYS A 89 0.94 -8.93 14.18
CA LYS A 89 0.27 -10.11 14.76
C LYS A 89 0.21 -10.06 16.29
N LYS A 90 1.23 -9.47 16.92
CA LYS A 90 1.27 -9.22 18.36
C LYS A 90 0.40 -8.08 18.85
N ALA A 91 -0.22 -7.30 17.96
CA ALA A 91 -1.08 -6.21 18.37
C ALA A 91 -2.34 -6.78 19.05
N SER A 92 -2.27 -6.98 20.37
CA SER A 92 -3.43 -7.22 21.19
C SER A 92 -4.26 -5.94 21.14
N GLY A 93 -5.43 -5.99 20.48
CA GLY A 93 -6.39 -4.89 20.51
C GLY A 93 -6.64 -4.51 21.96
N SER A 94 -6.16 -3.35 22.37
CA SER A 94 -6.45 -2.80 23.68
C SER A 94 -7.96 -2.53 23.73
N LYS A 95 -8.71 -3.44 24.36
CA LYS A 95 -10.06 -3.19 24.83
C LYS A 95 -10.01 -2.78 26.29
#